data_AF-A0A1M3G3J0-F1
#
_entry.id   AF-A0A1M3G3J0-F1
#
_cell.length_a   1.000
_cell.length_b   1.000
_cell.length_c   1.000
_cell.angle_alpha   90.00
_cell.angle_beta   90.00
_cell.angle_gamma   90.00
#
_symmetry.space_group_name_H-M   'P 1'
#
loop_
_entity.id
_entity.type
_entity.pdbx_description
1 polymer ?
#
loop_
_entity_poly.entity_id
_entity_poly.type
_entity_poly.pdbx_seq_one_letter_code
_entity_poly.pdbx_strand_id
1 'polypeptide(L)'
;MPAIRLVQSLSGSEKRFFKLNTRQQRGEKDYQELFDIICSSGPQSEEIAMRFKTAFPKSNVDNTARYLVRVLTDCLIQQRTQKDGFFQLFQGIMRVKVLQERALPEEGYRELKRIRENANRHQQHFIEYLTYRYELDHLSGTGFADVSDSQLVQTQMKAREVLKSMNHVQDHHSLFEMMKYRLLHAGQILADEDRKKLNDLMLSEMILMTGKTKNIFATQKLHLLFQSYFLTNIGDFSSALKTYRELNKLFEDNLPLLDHPPLDYLSALDGIITSLGMLKNFEEIRYYTTRLQQLDQPAYPEYFRYQLRKTILAVQLSIHTATGQYEKAREILNETGKDLITAYGMVNEEKQWELYFYAALSHFGCGDLKKAHKWLGEVMQLYKPQPNLLICKAARLLNIIIYHEMGDADYISYEIRAYTRFFHRPQSPRLQTETALLKLLQLSPTPALKLRPTATLKKLQEKIDQLKNDKYEQQLLRYFDFAGWMKKY
;
A
#
# COMPACT_ATOMS: atom_id res chain seq x y z
N MET A 1 7.68 -17.79 -12.56
CA MET A 1 7.03 -17.41 -13.83
C MET A 1 5.89 -16.41 -13.58
N PRO A 2 5.71 -15.35 -14.39
CA PRO A 2 4.61 -14.37 -14.23
C PRO A 2 3.21 -15.00 -14.30
N ALA A 3 3.02 -16.02 -15.12
CA ALA A 3 1.75 -16.75 -15.24
C ALA A 3 1.27 -17.33 -13.90
N ILE A 4 2.20 -17.86 -13.08
CA ILE A 4 1.88 -18.41 -11.76
C ILE A 4 1.29 -17.33 -10.87
N ARG A 5 1.95 -16.17 -10.78
CA ARG A 5 1.49 -15.04 -9.97
C ARG A 5 0.12 -14.56 -10.41
N LEU A 6 -0.09 -14.41 -11.73
CA LEU A 6 -1.37 -13.97 -12.27
C LEU A 6 -2.49 -14.94 -11.91
N VAL A 7 -2.33 -16.24 -12.20
CA VAL A 7 -3.35 -17.27 -11.93
C VAL A 7 -3.67 -17.37 -10.43
N GLN A 8 -2.65 -17.27 -9.59
CA GLN A 8 -2.84 -17.29 -8.14
C GLN A 8 -3.55 -16.06 -7.60
N SER A 9 -3.45 -14.92 -8.29
CA SER A 9 -4.14 -13.70 -7.89
C SER A 9 -5.63 -13.67 -8.23
N LEU A 10 -6.10 -14.59 -9.09
CA LEU A 10 -7.48 -14.63 -9.57
C LEU A 10 -8.44 -15.19 -8.52
N SER A 11 -9.58 -14.53 -8.40
CA SER A 11 -10.72 -15.03 -7.65
C SER A 11 -11.30 -16.31 -8.27
N GLY A 12 -12.02 -17.09 -7.47
CA GLY A 12 -12.77 -18.26 -7.97
C GLY A 12 -13.72 -17.91 -9.12
N SER A 13 -14.30 -16.72 -9.10
CA SER A 13 -15.19 -16.23 -10.17
C SER A 13 -14.43 -15.95 -11.49
N GLU A 14 -13.26 -15.33 -11.41
CA GLU A 14 -12.40 -15.04 -12.57
C GLU A 14 -11.82 -16.33 -13.16
N LYS A 15 -11.41 -17.28 -12.30
CA LYS A 15 -10.98 -18.63 -12.73
C LYS A 15 -12.09 -19.36 -13.49
N ARG A 16 -13.33 -19.29 -12.99
CA ARG A 16 -14.50 -19.88 -13.67
C ARG A 16 -14.79 -19.18 -15.01
N PHE A 17 -14.73 -17.86 -15.04
CA PHE A 17 -14.95 -17.08 -16.26
C PHE A 17 -13.92 -17.41 -17.34
N PHE A 18 -12.63 -17.48 -16.98
CA PHE A 18 -11.58 -17.90 -17.91
C PHE A 18 -11.84 -19.28 -18.50
N LYS A 19 -12.15 -20.28 -17.66
CA LYS A 19 -12.48 -21.64 -18.12
C LYS A 19 -13.69 -21.66 -19.07
N LEU A 20 -14.70 -20.82 -18.83
CA LEU A 20 -15.89 -20.76 -19.68
C LEU A 20 -15.56 -20.19 -21.08
N ASN A 21 -14.82 -19.08 -21.13
CA ASN A 21 -14.48 -18.42 -22.40
C ASN A 21 -13.51 -19.23 -23.27
N THR A 22 -12.58 -19.94 -22.63
CA THR A 22 -11.55 -20.70 -23.36
C THR A 22 -12.03 -22.08 -23.82
N ARG A 23 -13.10 -22.63 -23.20
CA ARG A 23 -13.73 -23.89 -23.64
C ARG A 23 -14.25 -23.86 -25.07
N GLN A 24 -14.66 -22.69 -25.56
CA GLN A 24 -15.26 -22.52 -26.88
C GLN A 24 -14.23 -22.29 -28.00
N GLN A 25 -12.96 -22.04 -27.65
CA GLN A 25 -11.91 -21.78 -28.63
C GLN A 25 -11.37 -23.09 -29.23
N ARG A 26 -11.23 -23.13 -30.56
CA ARG A 26 -10.59 -24.24 -31.29
C ARG A 26 -9.07 -24.04 -31.31
N GLY A 27 -8.28 -25.06 -30.97
CA GLY A 27 -6.81 -25.00 -31.01
C GLY A 27 -6.12 -25.88 -29.95
N GLU A 28 -4.79 -25.78 -29.88
CA GLU A 28 -3.98 -26.44 -28.85
C GLU A 28 -4.35 -25.93 -27.45
N LYS A 29 -4.50 -26.85 -26.50
CA LYS A 29 -5.00 -26.61 -25.14
C LYS A 29 -3.92 -26.67 -24.07
N ASP A 30 -2.65 -26.66 -24.47
CA ASP A 30 -1.51 -26.75 -23.56
C ASP A 30 -1.54 -25.63 -22.51
N TYR A 31 -1.91 -24.39 -22.88
CA TYR A 31 -2.06 -23.28 -21.94
C TYR A 31 -3.22 -23.48 -20.94
N GLN A 32 -4.29 -24.20 -21.31
CA GLN A 32 -5.39 -24.52 -20.40
C GLN A 32 -4.92 -25.56 -19.37
N GLU A 33 -4.15 -26.55 -19.81
CA GLU A 33 -3.55 -27.51 -18.89
C GLU A 33 -2.57 -26.82 -17.93
N LEU A 34 -1.71 -25.94 -18.46
CA LEU A 34 -0.79 -25.16 -17.62
C LEU A 34 -1.56 -24.35 -16.56
N PHE A 35 -2.68 -23.74 -16.93
CA PHE A 35 -3.56 -23.05 -15.99
C PHE A 35 -4.08 -23.97 -14.88
N ASP A 36 -4.53 -25.18 -15.23
CA ASP A 36 -5.05 -26.17 -14.28
C ASP A 36 -3.97 -26.75 -13.36
N ILE A 37 -2.76 -26.98 -13.89
CA ILE A 37 -1.58 -27.37 -13.11
C ILE A 37 -1.23 -26.28 -12.10
N ILE A 38 -1.22 -25.00 -12.51
CA ILE A 38 -0.94 -23.88 -11.59
C ILE A 38 -2.03 -23.77 -10.51
N CYS A 39 -3.31 -23.98 -10.86
CA CYS A 39 -4.40 -23.95 -9.89
C CYS A 39 -4.29 -25.04 -8.83
N SER A 40 -3.71 -26.20 -9.17
CA SER A 40 -3.61 -27.37 -8.29
C SER A 40 -2.28 -27.48 -7.53
N SER A 41 -1.17 -26.96 -8.08
CA SER A 41 0.19 -27.23 -7.57
C SER A 41 0.80 -26.10 -6.72
N GLY A 42 0.08 -24.98 -6.51
CA GLY A 42 0.61 -23.87 -5.70
C GLY A 42 1.73 -23.07 -6.38
N PRO A 43 2.56 -22.28 -5.65
CA PRO A 43 3.47 -21.29 -6.26
C PRO A 43 4.81 -21.87 -6.76
N GLN A 44 5.04 -23.18 -6.62
CA GLN A 44 6.32 -23.81 -6.88
C GLN A 44 6.60 -23.96 -8.38
N SER A 45 7.43 -23.07 -8.91
CA SER A 45 7.74 -22.94 -10.34
C SER A 45 8.35 -24.22 -10.95
N GLU A 46 9.18 -24.93 -10.20
CA GLU A 46 9.90 -26.12 -10.68
C GLU A 46 8.96 -27.32 -10.81
N GLU A 47 8.10 -27.57 -9.82
CA GLU A 47 7.09 -28.63 -9.86
C GLU A 47 6.11 -28.42 -11.02
N ILE A 48 5.65 -27.17 -11.21
CA ILE A 48 4.76 -26.82 -12.31
C ILE A 48 5.41 -27.09 -13.66
N ALA A 49 6.68 -26.70 -13.84
CA ALA A 49 7.41 -26.94 -15.09
C ALA A 49 7.58 -28.43 -15.37
N MET A 50 7.86 -29.22 -14.33
CA MET A 50 8.02 -30.67 -14.43
C MET A 50 6.70 -31.33 -14.85
N ARG A 51 5.61 -31.08 -14.13
CA ARG A 51 4.28 -31.63 -14.43
C ARG A 51 3.81 -31.25 -15.83
N PHE A 52 4.03 -30.00 -16.23
CA PHE A 52 3.67 -29.54 -17.57
C PHE A 52 4.45 -30.28 -18.66
N LYS A 53 5.77 -30.44 -18.50
CA LYS A 53 6.59 -31.20 -19.47
C LYS A 53 6.20 -32.67 -19.56
N THR A 54 5.71 -33.28 -18.48
CA THR A 54 5.16 -34.65 -18.52
C THR A 54 3.88 -34.71 -19.35
N ALA A 55 2.98 -33.74 -19.21
CA ALA A 55 1.72 -33.69 -19.96
C ALA A 55 1.91 -33.26 -21.43
N PHE A 56 2.82 -32.31 -21.69
CA PHE A 56 3.09 -31.73 -23.00
C PHE A 56 4.60 -31.70 -23.31
N PRO A 57 5.21 -32.84 -23.70
CA PRO A 57 6.66 -32.94 -23.89
C PRO A 57 7.22 -32.08 -25.02
N LYS A 58 6.38 -31.76 -26.02
CA LYS A 58 6.75 -30.95 -27.19
C LYS A 58 6.54 -29.45 -26.98
N SER A 59 5.78 -29.05 -25.96
CA SER A 59 5.48 -27.65 -25.68
C SER A 59 6.56 -27.01 -24.82
N ASN A 60 6.92 -25.78 -25.14
CA ASN A 60 7.84 -24.99 -24.34
C ASN A 60 7.07 -24.27 -23.22
N VAL A 61 7.36 -24.62 -21.96
CA VAL A 61 6.70 -24.06 -20.76
C VAL A 61 6.67 -22.54 -20.77
N ASP A 62 7.78 -21.87 -21.11
CA ASP A 62 7.87 -20.41 -21.06
C ASP A 62 7.04 -19.74 -22.17
N ASN A 63 6.97 -20.34 -23.35
CA ASN A 63 6.11 -19.87 -24.43
C ASN A 63 4.63 -20.04 -24.08
N THR A 64 4.26 -21.23 -23.59
CA THR A 64 2.89 -21.53 -23.15
C THR A 64 2.49 -20.62 -21.98
N ALA A 65 3.40 -20.34 -21.03
CA ALA A 65 3.15 -19.41 -19.93
C ALA A 65 2.94 -17.97 -20.42
N ARG A 66 3.72 -17.50 -21.39
CA ARG A 66 3.52 -16.16 -22.01
C ARG A 66 2.18 -16.08 -22.74
N TYR A 67 1.81 -17.12 -23.47
CA TYR A 67 0.52 -17.18 -24.15
C TYR A 67 -0.64 -17.22 -23.15
N LEU A 68 -0.52 -18.02 -22.08
CA LEU A 68 -1.50 -18.07 -20.99
C LEU A 68 -1.73 -16.69 -20.37
N VAL A 69 -0.67 -15.93 -20.09
CA VAL A 69 -0.79 -14.56 -19.57
C VAL A 69 -1.61 -13.69 -20.53
N ARG A 70 -1.32 -13.74 -21.84
CA ARG A 70 -2.06 -12.96 -22.84
C ARG A 70 -3.56 -13.30 -22.86
N VAL A 71 -3.89 -14.58 -22.96
CA VAL A 71 -5.30 -15.03 -23.04
C VAL A 71 -6.04 -14.71 -21.74
N LEU A 72 -5.39 -14.85 -20.58
CA LEU A 72 -5.94 -14.46 -19.30
C LEU A 72 -6.22 -12.95 -19.24
N THR A 73 -5.26 -12.12 -19.63
CA THR A 73 -5.45 -10.66 -19.61
C THR A 73 -6.58 -10.22 -20.54
N ASP A 74 -6.69 -10.82 -21.74
CA ASP A 74 -7.78 -10.53 -22.68
C ASP A 74 -9.15 -10.88 -22.08
N CYS A 75 -9.26 -12.03 -21.41
CA CYS A 75 -10.49 -12.41 -20.69
C CYS A 75 -10.81 -11.41 -19.57
N LEU A 76 -9.82 -11.01 -18.77
CA LEU A 76 -10.05 -10.07 -17.68
C LEU A 76 -10.47 -8.68 -18.18
N ILE A 77 -9.88 -8.20 -19.28
CA ILE A 77 -10.27 -6.94 -19.93
C ILE A 77 -11.74 -7.02 -20.36
N GLN A 78 -12.16 -8.12 -21.00
CA GLN A 78 -13.56 -8.32 -21.42
C GLN A 78 -14.52 -8.26 -20.22
N GLN A 79 -14.18 -8.91 -19.11
CA GLN A 79 -14.98 -8.89 -17.89
C GLN A 79 -15.05 -7.47 -17.27
N ARG A 80 -13.91 -6.76 -17.21
CA ARG A 80 -13.82 -5.42 -16.60
C ARG A 80 -14.56 -4.36 -17.40
N THR A 81 -14.56 -4.48 -18.72
CA THR A 81 -15.27 -3.53 -19.60
C THR A 81 -16.77 -3.45 -19.29
N GLN A 82 -17.37 -4.48 -18.68
CA GLN A 82 -18.78 -4.43 -18.27
C GLN A 82 -19.02 -3.69 -16.95
N LYS A 83 -17.98 -3.53 -16.11
CA LYS A 83 -18.12 -3.11 -14.70
C LYS A 83 -17.35 -1.84 -14.35
N ASP A 84 -16.38 -1.46 -15.16
CA ASP A 84 -15.41 -0.40 -14.85
C ASP A 84 -15.50 0.73 -15.88
N GLY A 85 -15.74 1.96 -15.39
CA GLY A 85 -15.91 3.14 -16.22
C GLY A 85 -14.67 3.49 -17.07
N PHE A 86 -13.47 3.24 -16.57
CA PHE A 86 -12.23 3.47 -17.31
C PHE A 86 -12.14 2.54 -18.52
N PHE A 87 -12.38 1.24 -18.32
CA PHE A 87 -12.39 0.27 -19.43
C PHE A 87 -13.49 0.57 -20.45
N GLN A 88 -14.66 1.00 -20.00
CA GLN A 88 -15.77 1.41 -20.88
C GLN A 88 -15.39 2.60 -21.76
N LEU A 89 -14.75 3.63 -21.18
CA LEU A 89 -14.33 4.82 -21.92
C LEU A 89 -13.30 4.47 -23.00
N PHE A 90 -12.30 3.65 -22.68
CA PHE A 90 -11.31 3.18 -23.67
C PHE A 90 -11.94 2.30 -24.75
N GLN A 91 -12.87 1.41 -24.39
CA GLN A 91 -13.62 0.64 -25.39
C GLN A 91 -14.44 1.55 -26.31
N GLY A 92 -15.04 2.62 -25.76
CA GLY A 92 -15.71 3.64 -26.55
C GLY A 92 -14.78 4.29 -27.57
N ILE A 93 -13.59 4.72 -27.16
CA ILE A 93 -12.59 5.30 -28.09
C ILE A 93 -12.18 4.30 -29.19
N MET A 94 -11.98 3.01 -28.84
CA MET A 94 -11.72 1.98 -29.84
C MET A 94 -12.89 1.80 -30.82
N ARG A 95 -14.13 1.87 -30.34
CA ARG A 95 -15.33 1.82 -31.18
C ARG A 95 -15.38 3.00 -32.14
N VAL A 96 -15.06 4.21 -31.69
CA VAL A 96 -14.97 5.40 -32.56
C VAL A 96 -13.97 5.18 -33.68
N LYS A 97 -12.77 4.67 -33.39
CA LYS A 97 -11.77 4.35 -34.42
C LYS A 97 -12.29 3.36 -35.47
N VAL A 98 -12.91 2.26 -35.03
CA VAL A 98 -13.46 1.26 -35.94
C VAL A 98 -14.57 1.85 -36.82
N LEU A 99 -15.44 2.69 -36.27
CA LEU A 99 -16.50 3.35 -37.05
C LEU A 99 -15.90 4.27 -38.12
N GLN A 100 -14.85 5.02 -37.78
CA GLN A 100 -14.12 5.88 -38.74
C GLN A 100 -13.46 5.05 -39.85
N GLU A 101 -12.78 3.95 -39.53
CA GLU A 101 -12.16 3.04 -40.50
C GLU A 101 -13.18 2.41 -41.47
N ARG A 102 -14.44 2.28 -41.03
CA ARG A 102 -15.54 1.71 -41.82
C ARG A 102 -16.41 2.77 -42.51
N ALA A 103 -15.92 4.01 -42.61
CA ALA A 103 -16.62 5.13 -43.24
C ALA A 103 -18.00 5.43 -42.61
N LEU A 104 -18.11 5.29 -41.29
CA LEU A 104 -19.28 5.66 -40.47
C LEU A 104 -18.93 6.80 -39.49
N PRO A 105 -18.56 8.00 -40.00
CA PRO A 105 -18.06 9.09 -39.17
C PRO A 105 -19.14 9.70 -38.27
N GLU A 106 -20.39 9.75 -38.72
CA GLU A 106 -21.52 10.32 -37.96
C GLU A 106 -21.83 9.50 -36.71
N GLU A 107 -21.86 8.17 -36.85
CA GLU A 107 -22.00 7.25 -35.73
C GLU A 107 -20.81 7.37 -34.77
N GLY A 108 -19.60 7.47 -35.32
CA GLY A 108 -18.38 7.71 -34.54
C GLY A 108 -18.47 9.01 -33.73
N TYR A 109 -18.97 10.08 -34.33
CA TYR A 109 -19.11 11.38 -33.68
C TYR A 109 -20.19 11.39 -32.57
N ARG A 110 -21.33 10.72 -32.78
CA ARG A 110 -22.34 10.54 -31.73
C ARG A 110 -21.78 9.78 -30.52
N GLU A 111 -21.01 8.73 -30.76
CA GLU A 111 -20.34 7.97 -29.70
C GLU A 111 -19.30 8.85 -28.98
N LEU A 112 -18.53 9.65 -29.73
CA LEU A 112 -17.54 10.58 -29.18
C LEU A 112 -18.13 11.58 -28.18
N LYS A 113 -19.33 12.14 -28.47
CA LYS A 113 -20.05 13.04 -27.55
C LYS A 113 -20.42 12.35 -26.23
N ARG A 114 -20.94 11.12 -26.30
CA ARG A 114 -21.27 10.32 -25.11
C ARG A 114 -20.03 10.01 -24.28
N ILE A 115 -18.92 9.67 -24.94
CA ILE A 115 -17.63 9.43 -24.27
C ILE A 115 -17.17 10.70 -23.57
N ARG A 116 -17.29 11.88 -24.21
CA ARG A 116 -16.90 13.16 -23.62
C ARG A 116 -17.69 13.49 -22.35
N GLU A 117 -19.01 13.36 -22.40
CA GLU A 117 -19.87 13.56 -21.22
C GLU A 117 -19.53 12.59 -20.09
N ASN A 118 -19.25 11.34 -20.43
CA ASN A 118 -18.87 10.32 -19.46
C ASN A 118 -17.47 10.58 -18.86
N ALA A 119 -16.51 11.00 -19.69
CA ALA A 119 -15.15 11.35 -19.26
C ALA A 119 -15.17 12.59 -18.35
N ASN A 120 -15.97 13.61 -18.68
CA ASN A 120 -16.13 14.80 -17.85
C ASN A 120 -16.75 14.46 -16.49
N ARG A 121 -17.81 13.65 -16.46
CA ARG A 121 -18.45 13.19 -15.20
C ARG A 121 -17.49 12.44 -14.27
N HIS A 122 -16.58 11.64 -14.82
CA HIS A 122 -15.59 10.87 -14.05
C HIS A 122 -14.23 11.57 -13.94
N GLN A 123 -14.12 12.84 -14.34
CA GLN A 123 -12.88 13.63 -14.36
C GLN A 123 -11.70 12.94 -15.09
N GLN A 124 -12.00 12.16 -16.13
CA GLN A 124 -11.02 11.50 -16.99
C GLN A 124 -10.50 12.46 -18.07
N HIS A 125 -9.74 13.47 -17.63
CA HIS A 125 -9.32 14.60 -18.47
C HIS A 125 -8.54 14.19 -19.72
N PHE A 126 -7.72 13.15 -19.65
CA PHE A 126 -6.99 12.65 -20.82
C PHE A 126 -7.95 12.17 -21.92
N ILE A 127 -8.96 11.37 -21.55
CA ILE A 127 -9.96 10.86 -22.48
C ILE A 127 -10.83 12.01 -23.00
N GLU A 128 -11.22 12.93 -22.12
CA GLU A 128 -11.95 14.14 -22.50
C GLU A 128 -11.19 14.94 -23.57
N TYR A 129 -9.89 15.19 -23.37
CA TYR A 129 -9.04 15.85 -24.36
C TYR A 129 -8.96 15.09 -25.68
N LEU A 130 -8.79 13.75 -25.63
CA LEU A 130 -8.79 12.93 -26.84
C LEU A 130 -10.11 13.10 -27.60
N THR A 131 -11.25 13.21 -26.93
CA THR A 131 -12.52 13.44 -27.62
C THR A 131 -12.54 14.76 -28.37
N TYR A 132 -11.93 15.84 -27.85
CA TYR A 132 -11.83 17.10 -28.58
C TYR A 132 -10.87 16.98 -29.76
N ARG A 133 -9.76 16.25 -29.60
CA ARG A 133 -8.79 16.04 -30.69
C ARG A 133 -9.42 15.31 -31.87
N TYR A 134 -10.16 14.23 -31.60
CA TYR A 134 -10.86 13.45 -32.63
C TYR A 134 -11.93 14.26 -33.35
N GLU A 135 -12.67 15.11 -32.63
CA GLU A 135 -13.65 16.02 -33.24
C GLU A 135 -12.95 17.00 -34.19
N LEU A 136 -11.87 17.63 -33.76
CA LEU A 136 -11.13 18.58 -34.58
C LEU A 136 -10.47 17.91 -35.80
N ASP A 137 -9.98 16.68 -35.68
CA ASP A 137 -9.41 15.91 -36.79
C ASP A 137 -10.48 15.55 -37.82
N HIS A 138 -11.69 15.19 -37.35
CA HIS A 138 -12.84 14.95 -38.21
C HIS A 138 -13.30 16.20 -38.96
N LEU A 139 -13.42 17.34 -38.26
CA LEU A 139 -13.74 18.63 -38.88
C LEU A 139 -12.70 19.01 -39.93
N SER A 140 -11.42 18.78 -39.66
CA SER A 140 -10.34 18.98 -40.63
C SER A 140 -10.47 18.06 -41.86
N GLY A 141 -10.77 16.78 -41.66
CA GLY A 141 -10.93 15.80 -42.74
C GLY A 141 -12.15 16.05 -43.63
N THR A 142 -13.17 16.73 -43.12
CA THR A 142 -14.38 17.13 -43.86
C THR A 142 -14.28 18.54 -44.46
N GLY A 143 -13.11 19.18 -44.37
CA GLY A 143 -12.91 20.54 -44.88
C GLY A 143 -13.66 21.61 -44.10
N PHE A 144 -14.01 21.34 -42.83
CA PHE A 144 -14.75 22.22 -41.93
C PHE A 144 -16.14 22.61 -42.43
N ALA A 145 -16.79 21.77 -43.24
CA ALA A 145 -18.04 22.09 -43.93
C ALA A 145 -19.19 22.50 -42.98
N ASP A 146 -19.26 21.91 -41.78
CA ASP A 146 -20.38 22.06 -40.84
C ASP A 146 -20.03 22.82 -39.55
N VAL A 147 -18.99 23.67 -39.56
CA VAL A 147 -18.57 24.42 -38.36
C VAL A 147 -18.24 25.88 -38.64
N SER A 148 -18.72 26.78 -37.76
CA SER A 148 -18.32 28.19 -37.77
C SER A 148 -16.98 28.42 -37.09
N ASP A 149 -16.31 29.52 -37.43
CA ASP A 149 -15.06 29.95 -36.77
C ASP A 149 -15.21 30.03 -35.24
N SER A 150 -16.31 30.60 -34.76
CA SER A 150 -16.60 30.69 -33.32
C SER A 150 -16.70 29.31 -32.65
N GLN A 151 -17.39 28.34 -33.28
CA GLN A 151 -17.51 26.98 -32.74
C GLN A 151 -16.17 26.22 -32.76
N LEU A 152 -15.36 26.44 -33.81
CA LEU A 152 -14.03 25.87 -33.91
C LEU A 152 -13.12 26.39 -32.78
N VAL A 153 -13.08 27.70 -32.59
CA VAL A 153 -12.33 28.36 -31.51
C VAL A 153 -12.79 27.87 -30.15
N GLN A 154 -14.11 27.79 -29.91
CA GLN A 154 -14.64 27.26 -28.65
C GLN A 154 -14.19 25.83 -28.37
N THR A 155 -14.17 24.97 -29.38
CA THR A 155 -13.72 23.57 -29.25
C THR A 155 -12.23 23.51 -28.91
N GLN A 156 -11.41 24.34 -29.58
CA GLN A 156 -9.98 24.45 -29.27
C GLN A 156 -9.71 25.02 -27.87
N MET A 157 -10.49 26.02 -27.44
CA MET A 157 -10.39 26.58 -26.08
C MET A 157 -10.70 25.53 -25.01
N LYS A 158 -11.78 24.75 -25.18
CA LYS A 158 -12.10 23.64 -24.26
C LYS A 158 -10.98 22.62 -24.21
N ALA A 159 -10.42 22.22 -25.36
CA ALA A 159 -9.28 21.30 -25.38
C ALA A 159 -8.07 21.86 -24.61
N ARG A 160 -7.78 23.17 -24.76
CA ARG A 160 -6.70 23.86 -24.05
C ARG A 160 -6.95 23.96 -22.54
N GLU A 161 -8.19 24.20 -22.12
CA GLU A 161 -8.58 24.22 -20.71
C GLU A 161 -8.36 22.86 -20.05
N VAL A 162 -8.78 21.77 -20.71
CA VAL A 162 -8.56 20.40 -20.22
C VAL A 162 -7.06 20.09 -20.09
N LEU A 163 -6.23 20.51 -21.05
CA LEU A 163 -4.77 20.39 -20.96
C LEU A 163 -4.19 21.18 -19.77
N LYS A 164 -4.70 22.38 -19.50
CA LYS A 164 -4.27 23.18 -18.34
C LYS A 164 -4.60 22.47 -17.03
N SER A 165 -5.80 21.87 -16.93
CA SER A 165 -6.18 21.06 -15.75
C SER A 165 -5.29 19.84 -15.59
N MET A 166 -4.97 19.12 -16.68
CA MET A 166 -4.05 17.98 -16.63
C MET A 166 -2.65 18.37 -16.15
N ASN A 167 -2.09 19.47 -16.65
CA ASN A 167 -0.78 19.95 -16.20
C ASN A 167 -0.80 20.29 -14.71
N HIS A 168 -1.87 20.93 -14.23
CA HIS A 168 -1.99 21.25 -12.81
C HIS A 168 -2.06 20.00 -11.93
N VAL A 169 -2.79 18.96 -12.35
CA VAL A 169 -2.79 17.64 -11.68
C VAL A 169 -1.40 17.01 -11.71
N GLN A 170 -0.69 17.09 -12.84
CA GLN A 170 0.66 16.56 -13.00
C GLN A 170 1.67 17.24 -12.06
N ASP A 171 1.53 18.54 -11.84
CA ASP A 171 2.41 19.28 -10.91
C ASP A 171 2.27 18.74 -9.47
N HIS A 172 1.04 18.50 -9.01
CA HIS A 172 0.80 17.89 -7.69
C HIS A 172 1.30 16.44 -7.61
N HIS A 173 1.12 15.63 -8.67
CA HIS A 173 1.71 14.29 -8.75
C HIS A 173 3.22 14.35 -8.56
N SER A 174 3.89 15.23 -9.31
CA SER A 174 5.34 15.37 -9.29
C SER A 174 5.86 15.71 -7.90
N LEU A 175 5.19 16.61 -7.18
CA LEU A 175 5.55 16.95 -5.80
C LEU A 175 5.32 15.79 -4.84
N PHE A 176 4.16 15.13 -4.92
CA PHE A 176 3.82 14.03 -4.01
C PHE A 176 4.75 12.82 -4.21
N GLU A 177 5.05 12.48 -5.45
CA GLU A 177 5.96 11.40 -5.82
C GLU A 177 7.39 11.70 -5.38
N MET A 178 7.87 12.93 -5.59
CA MET A 178 9.19 13.36 -5.11
C MET A 178 9.29 13.26 -3.58
N MET A 179 8.25 13.67 -2.86
CA MET A 179 8.22 13.55 -1.41
C MET A 179 8.25 12.08 -0.97
N LYS A 180 7.41 11.21 -1.56
CA LYS A 180 7.41 9.77 -1.29
C LYS A 180 8.78 9.16 -1.55
N TYR A 181 9.39 9.47 -2.69
CA TYR A 181 10.73 8.99 -3.04
C TYR A 181 11.76 9.37 -1.98
N ARG A 182 11.82 10.66 -1.60
CA ARG A 182 12.77 11.16 -0.59
C ARG A 182 12.57 10.46 0.75
N LEU A 183 11.33 10.30 1.22
CA LEU A 183 11.02 9.63 2.49
C LEU A 183 11.31 8.12 2.45
N LEU A 184 11.05 7.45 1.33
CA LEU A 184 11.36 6.02 1.18
C LEU A 184 12.88 5.75 1.18
N HIS A 185 13.67 6.64 0.59
CA HIS A 185 15.12 6.44 0.43
C HIS A 185 15.94 6.99 1.61
N ALA A 186 15.57 8.16 2.13
CA ALA A 186 16.22 8.74 3.31
C ALA A 186 15.74 8.09 4.62
N GLY A 187 14.57 7.43 4.61
CA GLY A 187 13.89 6.93 5.79
C GLY A 187 12.94 7.97 6.41
N GLN A 188 12.23 7.56 7.46
CA GLN A 188 11.35 8.45 8.22
C GLN A 188 12.14 9.63 8.81
N ILE A 189 11.47 10.77 8.98
CA ILE A 189 12.08 11.97 9.56
C ILE A 189 12.17 11.76 11.06
N LEU A 190 13.38 11.46 11.53
CA LEU A 190 13.69 11.21 12.94
C LEU A 190 14.55 12.34 13.56
N ALA A 191 14.82 13.40 12.79
CA ALA A 191 15.55 14.59 13.24
C ALA A 191 15.14 15.84 12.44
N ASP A 192 15.36 17.02 13.02
CA ASP A 192 15.00 18.30 12.40
C ASP A 192 15.81 18.61 11.12
N GLU A 193 17.03 18.08 11.00
CA GLU A 193 17.84 18.22 9.79
C GLU A 193 17.23 17.49 8.60
N ASP A 194 16.57 16.35 8.83
CA ASP A 194 15.90 15.59 7.77
C ASP A 194 14.63 16.30 7.31
N ARG A 195 13.91 16.98 8.21
CA ARG A 195 12.76 17.82 7.86
C ARG A 195 13.14 18.93 6.89
N LYS A 196 14.28 19.58 7.08
CA LYS A 196 14.73 20.69 6.22
C LYS A 196 14.91 20.28 4.76
N LYS A 197 15.19 19.00 4.48
CA LYS A 197 15.32 18.44 3.12
C LYS A 197 14.00 18.36 2.35
N LEU A 198 12.86 18.64 2.98
CA LEU A 198 11.54 18.67 2.34
C LEU A 198 10.94 20.09 2.26
N ASN A 199 11.61 21.11 2.80
CA ASN A 199 11.09 22.47 2.84
C ASN A 199 10.86 23.06 1.44
N ASP A 200 11.71 22.70 0.47
CA ASP A 200 11.54 23.08 -0.93
C ASP A 200 10.21 22.56 -1.49
N LEU A 201 9.88 21.29 -1.25
CA LEU A 201 8.63 20.69 -1.70
C LEU A 201 7.42 21.36 -1.06
N MET A 202 7.54 21.75 0.21
CA MET A 202 6.45 22.42 0.93
C MET A 202 6.19 23.83 0.40
N LEU A 203 7.25 24.56 0.07
CA LEU A 203 7.12 25.86 -0.57
C LEU A 203 6.49 25.73 -1.96
N SER A 204 6.92 24.75 -2.76
CA SER A 204 6.34 24.48 -4.08
C SER A 204 4.85 24.14 -4.00
N GLU A 205 4.45 23.29 -3.05
CA GLU A 205 3.04 22.93 -2.85
C GLU A 205 2.20 24.14 -2.44
N MET A 206 2.72 24.99 -1.55
CA MET A 206 2.05 26.24 -1.17
C MET A 206 1.84 27.16 -2.37
N ILE A 207 2.86 27.34 -3.22
CA ILE A 207 2.77 28.18 -4.43
C ILE A 207 1.70 27.63 -5.38
N LEU A 208 1.68 26.30 -5.62
CA LEU A 208 0.67 25.68 -6.48
C LEU A 208 -0.76 25.96 -6.00
N MET A 209 -0.99 25.87 -4.69
CA MET A 209 -2.31 26.09 -4.10
C MET A 209 -2.79 27.55 -4.17
N THR A 210 -1.87 28.51 -4.23
CA THR A 210 -2.24 29.94 -4.41
C THR A 210 -2.63 30.30 -5.85
N GLY A 211 -2.46 29.37 -6.81
CA GLY A 211 -2.82 29.58 -8.20
C GLY A 211 -4.33 29.78 -8.41
N LYS A 212 -4.70 30.57 -9.43
CA LYS A 212 -6.12 30.81 -9.82
C LYS A 212 -6.77 29.64 -10.56
N THR A 213 -6.25 28.42 -10.45
CA THR A 213 -6.81 27.26 -11.16
C THR A 213 -8.04 26.73 -10.41
N LYS A 214 -9.05 26.27 -11.14
CA LYS A 214 -10.26 25.69 -10.54
C LYS A 214 -9.86 24.45 -9.74
N ASN A 215 -10.19 24.43 -8.45
CA ASN A 215 -9.99 23.26 -7.61
C ASN A 215 -10.92 22.13 -8.09
N ILE A 216 -10.32 21.03 -8.55
CA ILE A 216 -11.01 19.81 -8.95
C ILE A 216 -10.71 18.71 -7.93
N PHE A 217 -11.50 17.64 -7.92
CA PHE A 217 -11.36 16.57 -6.94
C PHE A 217 -9.93 16.00 -6.94
N ALA A 218 -9.34 15.76 -8.12
CA ALA A 218 -7.99 15.23 -8.24
C ALA A 218 -6.91 16.11 -7.57
N THR A 219 -6.97 17.44 -7.73
CA THR A 219 -5.96 18.35 -7.15
C THR A 219 -6.13 18.46 -5.65
N GLN A 220 -7.37 18.58 -5.16
CA GLN A 220 -7.66 18.58 -3.72
C GLN A 220 -7.24 17.26 -3.05
N LYS A 221 -7.50 16.12 -3.72
CA LYS A 221 -7.08 14.79 -3.26
C LYS A 221 -5.56 14.74 -3.11
N LEU A 222 -4.82 15.08 -4.16
CA LEU A 222 -3.35 15.03 -4.15
C LEU A 222 -2.74 15.98 -3.13
N HIS A 223 -3.29 17.19 -3.00
CA HIS A 223 -2.88 18.16 -2.00
C HIS A 223 -3.01 17.61 -0.57
N LEU A 224 -4.19 17.07 -0.23
CA LEU A 224 -4.45 16.53 1.10
C LEU A 224 -3.66 15.23 1.36
N LEU A 225 -3.45 14.40 0.34
CA LEU A 225 -2.54 13.25 0.40
C LEU A 225 -1.10 13.68 0.67
N PHE A 226 -0.63 14.73 -0.01
CA PHE A 226 0.69 15.31 0.22
C PHE A 226 0.81 15.76 1.69
N GLN A 227 -0.09 16.61 2.15
CA GLN A 227 -0.02 17.18 3.49
C GLN A 227 -0.10 16.11 4.58
N SER A 228 -1.07 15.21 4.48
CA SER A 228 -1.27 14.16 5.48
C SER A 228 -0.08 13.20 5.55
N TYR A 229 0.51 12.83 4.41
CA TYR A 229 1.72 12.00 4.37
C TYR A 229 2.92 12.73 4.97
N PHE A 230 3.12 14.02 4.66
CA PHE A 230 4.18 14.83 5.25
C PHE A 230 4.05 14.91 6.77
N LEU A 231 2.88 15.28 7.27
CA LEU A 231 2.60 15.48 8.70
C LEU A 231 2.81 14.19 9.51
N THR A 232 2.37 13.06 8.96
CA THR A 232 2.57 11.74 9.57
C THR A 232 4.06 11.40 9.69
N ASN A 233 4.85 11.67 8.66
CA ASN A 233 6.28 11.33 8.64
C ASN A 233 7.14 12.24 9.52
N ILE A 234 6.70 13.48 9.82
CA ILE A 234 7.38 14.37 10.78
C ILE A 234 6.92 14.16 12.24
N GLY A 235 5.97 13.25 12.46
CA GLY A 235 5.40 12.92 13.76
C GLY A 235 4.35 13.91 14.30
N ASP A 236 3.82 14.81 13.46
CA ASP A 236 2.69 15.70 13.86
C ASP A 236 1.35 15.02 13.58
N PHE A 237 1.05 13.99 14.37
CA PHE A 237 -0.18 13.20 14.23
C PHE A 237 -1.45 14.01 14.53
N SER A 238 -1.34 15.10 15.29
CA SER A 238 -2.48 15.96 15.62
C SER A 238 -2.96 16.74 14.40
N SER A 239 -2.02 17.32 13.65
CA SER A 239 -2.30 18.00 12.39
C SER A 239 -2.64 16.98 11.29
N ALA A 240 -1.91 15.86 11.23
CA ALA A 240 -2.17 14.79 10.26
C ALA A 240 -3.62 14.29 10.37
N LEU A 241 -4.12 14.05 11.59
CA LEU A 241 -5.49 13.60 11.81
C LEU A 241 -6.53 14.59 11.28
N LYS A 242 -6.30 15.90 11.45
CA LYS A 242 -7.21 16.94 10.91
C LYS A 242 -7.25 16.88 9.38
N THR A 243 -6.08 16.89 8.74
CA THR A 243 -5.97 16.81 7.28
C THR A 243 -6.54 15.50 6.72
N TYR A 244 -6.31 14.38 7.40
CA TYR A 244 -6.89 13.10 6.98
C TYR A 244 -8.42 13.07 7.10
N ARG A 245 -9.01 13.73 8.10
CA ARG A 245 -10.47 13.85 8.20
C ARG A 245 -11.05 14.68 7.05
N GLU A 246 -10.37 15.75 6.65
CA GLU A 246 -10.73 16.53 5.47
C GLU A 246 -10.62 15.68 4.19
N LEU A 247 -9.54 14.90 4.05
CA LEU A 247 -9.36 13.97 2.93
C LEU A 247 -10.45 12.88 2.90
N ASN A 248 -10.77 12.31 4.05
CA ASN A 248 -11.85 11.33 4.18
C ASN A 248 -13.20 11.95 3.76
N LYS A 249 -13.50 13.17 4.22
CA LYS A 249 -14.70 13.88 3.79
C LYS A 249 -14.72 14.10 2.27
N LEU A 250 -13.61 14.54 1.69
CA LEU A 250 -13.48 14.71 0.25
C LEU A 250 -13.79 13.40 -0.51
N PHE A 251 -13.34 12.26 -0.01
CA PHE A 251 -13.64 10.96 -0.59
C PHE A 251 -15.11 10.57 -0.45
N GLU A 252 -15.72 10.74 0.74
CA GLU A 252 -17.14 10.44 0.97
C GLU A 252 -18.06 11.30 0.11
N ASP A 253 -17.72 12.57 -0.08
CA ASP A 253 -18.50 13.50 -0.92
C ASP A 253 -18.37 13.16 -2.42
N ASN A 254 -17.40 12.31 -2.80
CA ASN A 254 -17.06 12.01 -4.19
C ASN A 254 -16.86 10.50 -4.47
N LEU A 255 -17.60 9.61 -3.79
CA LEU A 255 -17.47 8.15 -3.92
C LEU A 255 -17.44 7.62 -5.38
N PRO A 256 -18.24 8.15 -6.34
CA PRO A 256 -18.20 7.68 -7.73
C PRO A 256 -16.90 8.01 -8.50
N LEU A 257 -16.06 8.91 -7.96
CA LEU A 257 -14.79 9.33 -8.57
C LEU A 257 -13.59 8.53 -8.03
N LEU A 258 -13.80 7.61 -7.09
CA LEU A 258 -12.72 6.83 -6.52
C LEU A 258 -12.20 5.78 -7.50
N ASP A 259 -10.94 5.40 -7.34
CA ASP A 259 -10.34 4.31 -8.08
C ASP A 259 -11.00 2.97 -7.71
N HIS A 260 -10.92 1.99 -8.63
CA HIS A 260 -11.45 0.64 -8.44
C HIS A 260 -10.32 -0.40 -8.53
N PRO A 261 -9.69 -0.79 -7.41
CA PRO A 261 -10.05 -0.51 -6.01
C PRO A 261 -9.54 0.84 -5.45
N PRO A 262 -10.17 1.38 -4.39
CA PRO A 262 -9.89 2.73 -3.90
C PRO A 262 -8.68 2.74 -2.94
N LEU A 263 -7.48 2.58 -3.50
CA LEU A 263 -6.23 2.48 -2.74
C LEU A 263 -5.90 3.73 -1.91
N ASP A 264 -6.13 4.92 -2.47
CA ASP A 264 -5.88 6.17 -1.74
C ASP A 264 -6.84 6.34 -0.56
N TYR A 265 -8.09 5.89 -0.70
CA TYR A 265 -9.08 5.92 0.38
C TYR A 265 -8.70 4.94 1.50
N LEU A 266 -8.27 3.72 1.15
CA LEU A 266 -7.69 2.77 2.11
C LEU A 266 -6.49 3.39 2.85
N SER A 267 -5.59 4.04 2.13
CA SER A 267 -4.41 4.70 2.72
C SER A 267 -4.81 5.85 3.66
N ALA A 268 -5.85 6.61 3.34
CA ALA A 268 -6.34 7.68 4.20
C ALA A 268 -6.95 7.12 5.49
N LEU A 269 -7.78 6.08 5.41
CA LEU A 269 -8.34 5.41 6.58
C LEU A 269 -7.25 4.80 7.49
N ASP A 270 -6.24 4.16 6.89
CA ASP A 270 -5.09 3.62 7.63
C ASP A 270 -4.27 4.74 8.30
N GLY A 271 -4.11 5.88 7.63
CA GLY A 271 -3.48 7.09 8.18
C GLY A 271 -4.25 7.68 9.37
N ILE A 272 -5.59 7.72 9.29
CA ILE A 272 -6.46 8.13 10.41
C ILE A 272 -6.26 7.19 11.60
N ILE A 273 -6.34 5.88 11.37
CA ILE A 273 -6.21 4.88 12.44
C ILE A 273 -4.83 4.96 13.09
N THR A 274 -3.77 5.11 12.28
CA THR A 274 -2.40 5.29 12.78
C THR A 274 -2.30 6.54 13.64
N SER A 275 -2.85 7.67 13.18
CA SER A 275 -2.84 8.93 13.93
C SER A 275 -3.64 8.85 15.24
N LEU A 276 -4.82 8.23 15.21
CA LEU A 276 -5.63 7.98 16.41
C LEU A 276 -4.93 7.06 17.41
N GLY A 277 -4.23 6.02 16.92
CA GLY A 277 -3.43 5.12 17.74
C GLY A 277 -2.29 5.85 18.45
N MET A 278 -1.58 6.73 17.74
CA MET A 278 -0.55 7.60 18.33
C MET A 278 -1.12 8.53 19.41
N LEU A 279 -2.33 9.05 19.19
CA LEU A 279 -3.04 9.91 20.15
C LEU A 279 -3.79 9.11 21.24
N LYS A 280 -3.70 7.77 21.23
CA LYS A 280 -4.37 6.84 22.16
C LYS A 280 -5.89 6.98 22.21
N ASN A 281 -6.51 7.46 21.13
CA ASN A 281 -7.97 7.57 21.01
C ASN A 281 -8.55 6.28 20.39
N PHE A 282 -8.58 5.21 21.19
CA PHE A 282 -9.00 3.88 20.72
C PHE A 282 -10.49 3.77 20.40
N GLU A 283 -11.35 4.61 21.02
CA GLU A 283 -12.79 4.58 20.77
C GLU A 283 -13.11 4.95 19.31
N GLU A 284 -12.47 6.00 18.80
CA GLU A 284 -12.69 6.47 17.44
C GLU A 284 -12.06 5.53 16.39
N ILE A 285 -11.03 4.76 16.75
CA ILE A 285 -10.44 3.77 15.82
C ILE A 285 -11.51 2.75 15.38
N ARG A 286 -12.39 2.32 16.29
CA ARG A 286 -13.46 1.36 15.98
C ARG A 286 -14.40 1.87 14.88
N TYR A 287 -14.68 3.17 14.86
CA TYR A 287 -15.49 3.80 13.82
C TYR A 287 -14.85 3.64 12.44
N TYR A 288 -13.56 3.96 12.30
CA TYR A 288 -12.85 3.83 11.02
C TYR A 288 -12.53 2.39 10.65
N THR A 289 -12.33 1.49 11.61
CA THR A 289 -12.21 0.04 11.33
C THR A 289 -13.50 -0.52 10.72
N THR A 290 -14.67 -0.04 11.17
CA THR A 290 -15.96 -0.44 10.57
C THR A 290 -16.08 0.04 9.12
N ARG A 291 -15.61 1.26 8.82
CA ARG A 291 -15.55 1.77 7.44
C ARG A 291 -14.59 0.96 6.57
N LEU A 292 -13.42 0.60 7.09
CA LEU A 292 -12.51 -0.32 6.41
C LEU A 292 -13.22 -1.63 6.04
N GLN A 293 -13.96 -2.25 6.97
CA GLN A 293 -14.70 -3.49 6.68
C GLN A 293 -15.71 -3.35 5.55
N GLN A 294 -16.36 -2.19 5.39
CA GLN A 294 -17.31 -1.93 4.30
C GLN A 294 -16.67 -1.92 2.91
N LEU A 295 -15.34 -1.76 2.82
CA LEU A 295 -14.57 -1.88 1.58
C LEU A 295 -14.30 -3.34 1.17
N ASP A 296 -14.61 -4.34 2.01
CA ASP A 296 -14.45 -5.76 1.66
C ASP A 296 -15.59 -6.25 0.74
N GLN A 297 -15.66 -5.67 -0.46
CA GLN A 297 -16.71 -5.96 -1.42
C GLN A 297 -16.25 -6.94 -2.50
N PRO A 298 -17.10 -7.89 -2.95
CA PRO A 298 -16.78 -8.80 -4.06
C PRO A 298 -16.48 -8.11 -5.39
N ALA A 299 -16.85 -6.83 -5.54
CA ALA A 299 -16.54 -6.04 -6.73
C ALA A 299 -15.04 -5.70 -6.84
N TYR A 300 -14.30 -5.69 -5.73
CA TYR A 300 -12.87 -5.38 -5.74
C TYR A 300 -12.00 -6.62 -5.95
N PRO A 301 -10.79 -6.45 -6.52
CA PRO A 301 -9.84 -7.54 -6.69
C PRO A 301 -9.51 -8.24 -5.37
N GLU A 302 -9.29 -9.55 -5.44
CA GLU A 302 -9.04 -10.38 -4.25
C GLU A 302 -7.83 -9.90 -3.45
N TYR A 303 -6.74 -9.51 -4.12
CA TYR A 303 -5.54 -8.98 -3.46
C TYR A 303 -5.84 -7.77 -2.55
N PHE A 304 -6.73 -6.87 -3.00
CA PHE A 304 -7.10 -5.67 -2.25
C PHE A 304 -7.92 -6.03 -1.01
N ARG A 305 -8.84 -6.97 -1.16
CA ARG A 305 -9.66 -7.49 -0.06
C ARG A 305 -8.81 -8.19 1.00
N TYR A 306 -7.79 -8.95 0.59
CA TYR A 306 -6.82 -9.54 1.52
C TYR A 306 -5.97 -8.49 2.23
N GLN A 307 -5.50 -7.47 1.50
CA GLN A 307 -4.77 -6.34 2.10
C GLN A 307 -5.62 -5.67 3.18
N LEU A 308 -6.89 -5.40 2.90
CA LEU A 308 -7.84 -4.80 3.82
C LEU A 308 -8.03 -5.64 5.10
N ARG A 309 -8.30 -6.95 4.94
CA ARG A 309 -8.47 -7.88 6.07
C ARG A 309 -7.23 -7.95 6.96
N LYS A 310 -6.03 -7.96 6.35
CA LYS A 310 -4.76 -7.92 7.08
C LYS A 310 -4.56 -6.62 7.84
N THR A 311 -4.88 -5.48 7.22
CA THR A 311 -4.84 -4.18 7.90
C THR A 311 -5.79 -4.16 9.10
N ILE A 312 -7.03 -4.65 8.94
CA ILE A 312 -8.00 -4.74 10.05
C ILE A 312 -7.46 -5.63 11.17
N LEU A 313 -6.92 -6.80 10.84
CA LEU A 313 -6.33 -7.72 11.81
C LEU A 313 -5.16 -7.06 12.56
N ALA A 314 -4.23 -6.42 11.84
CA ALA A 314 -3.10 -5.72 12.45
C ALA A 314 -3.55 -4.61 13.41
N VAL A 315 -4.60 -3.85 13.04
CA VAL A 315 -5.21 -2.82 13.90
C VAL A 315 -5.84 -3.43 15.15
N GLN A 316 -6.58 -4.53 15.02
CA GLN A 316 -7.19 -5.20 16.17
C GLN A 316 -6.12 -5.71 17.15
N LEU A 317 -5.06 -6.34 16.64
CA LEU A 317 -3.95 -6.82 17.46
C LEU A 317 -3.19 -5.66 18.11
N SER A 318 -2.98 -4.55 17.40
CA SER A 318 -2.28 -3.39 17.96
C SER A 318 -3.05 -2.78 19.13
N ILE A 319 -4.38 -2.67 19.05
CA ILE A 319 -5.23 -2.17 20.14
C ILE A 319 -5.16 -3.11 21.36
N HIS A 320 -5.34 -4.41 21.16
CA HIS A 320 -5.33 -5.37 22.27
C HIS A 320 -3.96 -5.49 22.93
N THR A 321 -2.86 -5.45 22.15
CA THR A 321 -1.51 -5.45 22.70
C THR A 321 -1.17 -4.14 23.43
N ALA A 322 -1.61 -2.99 22.92
CA ALA A 322 -1.43 -1.69 23.57
C ALA A 322 -2.22 -1.54 24.88
N THR A 323 -3.37 -2.21 25.00
CA THR A 323 -4.20 -2.22 26.22
C THR A 323 -3.85 -3.36 27.19
N GLY A 324 -2.81 -4.14 26.89
CA GLY A 324 -2.37 -5.27 27.73
C GLY A 324 -3.27 -6.51 27.67
N GLN A 325 -4.26 -6.54 26.77
CA GLN A 325 -5.19 -7.66 26.59
C GLN A 325 -4.59 -8.73 25.66
N TYR A 326 -3.40 -9.24 26.00
CA TYR A 326 -2.63 -10.16 25.15
C TYR A 326 -3.36 -11.48 24.86
N GLU A 327 -4.13 -11.98 25.82
CA GLU A 327 -4.91 -13.21 25.66
C GLU A 327 -5.96 -13.09 24.55
N LYS A 328 -6.71 -11.99 24.52
CA LYS A 328 -7.69 -11.73 23.45
C LYS A 328 -7.03 -11.59 22.09
N ALA A 329 -5.86 -10.95 22.03
CA ALA A 329 -5.10 -10.85 20.78
C ALA A 329 -4.67 -12.24 20.27
N ARG A 330 -4.29 -13.14 21.19
CA ARG A 330 -3.96 -14.54 20.88
C ARG A 330 -5.18 -15.34 20.40
N GLU A 331 -6.35 -15.13 21.00
CA GLU A 331 -7.61 -15.74 20.56
C GLU A 331 -7.96 -15.33 19.12
N ILE A 332 -7.92 -14.04 18.81
CA ILE A 332 -8.18 -13.51 17.45
C ILE A 332 -7.24 -14.13 16.41
N LEU A 333 -5.95 -14.31 16.74
CA LEU A 333 -4.98 -14.95 15.85
C LEU A 333 -5.34 -16.42 15.57
N ASN A 334 -5.79 -17.14 16.60
CA ASN A 334 -6.18 -18.54 16.46
C ASN A 334 -7.44 -18.70 15.61
N GLU A 335 -8.42 -17.81 15.77
CA GLU A 335 -9.67 -17.81 15.00
C GLU A 335 -9.47 -17.46 13.53
N THR A 336 -8.54 -16.54 13.23
CA THR A 336 -8.31 -16.06 11.87
C THR A 336 -7.66 -17.10 10.95
N GLY A 337 -6.87 -18.02 11.53
CA GLY A 337 -6.14 -19.05 10.79
C GLY A 337 -4.91 -18.52 10.02
N LYS A 338 -3.96 -19.43 9.73
CA LYS A 338 -2.68 -19.09 9.06
C LYS A 338 -2.84 -18.69 7.59
N ASP A 339 -3.91 -19.12 6.94
CA ASP A 339 -4.13 -18.90 5.52
C ASP A 339 -4.29 -17.41 5.19
N LEU A 340 -5.02 -16.64 6.03
CA LEU A 340 -5.16 -15.20 5.81
C LEU A 340 -3.81 -14.48 5.94
N ILE A 341 -3.02 -14.86 6.94
CA ILE A 341 -1.75 -14.22 7.27
C ILE A 341 -0.73 -14.42 6.14
N THR A 342 -0.69 -15.62 5.57
CA THR A 342 0.29 -16.01 4.53
C THR A 342 -0.15 -15.66 3.11
N ALA A 343 -1.45 -15.61 2.81
CA ALA A 343 -1.97 -15.27 1.48
C ALA A 343 -1.57 -13.85 1.04
N TYR A 344 -1.24 -13.63 -0.23
CA TYR A 344 -0.90 -12.29 -0.76
C TYR A 344 0.20 -11.53 0.00
N GLY A 345 1.21 -12.25 0.51
CA GLY A 345 2.29 -11.65 1.30
C GLY A 345 3.06 -10.49 0.61
N MET A 346 3.07 -10.39 -0.72
CA MET A 346 3.83 -9.35 -1.43
C MET A 346 3.09 -8.01 -1.58
N VAL A 347 1.80 -7.94 -1.25
CA VAL A 347 0.93 -6.80 -1.61
C VAL A 347 1.19 -5.56 -0.73
N ASN A 348 1.77 -5.74 0.45
CA ASN A 348 2.25 -4.65 1.30
C ASN A 348 3.24 -5.22 2.33
N GLU A 349 4.54 -5.05 2.08
CA GLU A 349 5.58 -5.61 2.93
C GLU A 349 5.54 -5.01 4.34
N GLU A 350 5.38 -3.70 4.49
CA GLU A 350 5.34 -3.02 5.79
C GLU A 350 4.18 -3.52 6.66
N LYS A 351 2.97 -3.63 6.09
CA LYS A 351 1.81 -4.19 6.82
C LYS A 351 1.99 -5.65 7.18
N GLN A 352 2.70 -6.41 6.34
CA GLN A 352 3.05 -7.78 6.69
C GLN A 352 3.98 -7.82 7.92
N TRP A 353 5.02 -6.98 7.94
CA TRP A 353 5.87 -6.81 9.12
C TRP A 353 5.07 -6.41 10.37
N GLU A 354 4.13 -5.46 10.26
CA GLU A 354 3.27 -5.05 11.38
C GLU A 354 2.43 -6.22 11.91
N LEU A 355 1.81 -7.00 11.01
CA LEU A 355 1.00 -8.15 11.38
C LEU A 355 1.81 -9.23 12.11
N TYR A 356 2.96 -9.61 11.58
CA TYR A 356 3.85 -10.59 12.22
C TYR A 356 4.40 -10.07 13.56
N PHE A 357 4.71 -8.78 13.64
CA PHE A 357 5.16 -8.14 14.87
C PHE A 357 4.09 -8.20 15.96
N TYR A 358 2.86 -7.78 15.67
CA TYR A 358 1.77 -7.82 16.66
C TYR A 358 1.35 -9.25 17.02
N ALA A 359 1.48 -10.20 16.09
CA ALA A 359 1.32 -11.62 16.39
C ALA A 359 2.38 -12.10 17.40
N ALA A 360 3.65 -11.79 17.17
CA ALA A 360 4.73 -12.09 18.10
C ALA A 360 4.52 -11.42 19.46
N LEU A 361 4.13 -10.15 19.47
CA LEU A 361 3.90 -9.38 20.70
C LEU A 361 2.75 -9.95 21.53
N SER A 362 1.70 -10.46 20.88
CA SER A 362 0.58 -11.14 21.55
C SER A 362 1.05 -12.40 22.31
N HIS A 363 1.90 -13.22 21.67
CA HIS A 363 2.49 -14.39 22.34
C HIS A 363 3.49 -14.01 23.44
N PHE A 364 4.31 -12.98 23.20
CA PHE A 364 5.27 -12.46 24.16
C PHE A 364 4.56 -12.00 25.45
N GLY A 365 3.47 -11.24 25.33
CA GLY A 365 2.70 -10.77 26.49
C GLY A 365 1.98 -11.88 27.26
N CYS A 366 1.72 -13.03 26.63
CA CYS A 366 1.20 -14.24 27.31
C CYS A 366 2.32 -15.12 27.93
N GLY A 367 3.59 -14.74 27.80
CA GLY A 367 4.74 -15.53 28.26
C GLY A 367 5.16 -16.68 27.34
N ASP A 368 4.55 -16.85 26.16
CA ASP A 368 4.92 -17.88 25.18
C ASP A 368 6.08 -17.38 24.29
N LEU A 369 7.27 -17.28 24.89
CA LEU A 369 8.47 -16.73 24.25
C LEU A 369 8.86 -17.52 23.00
N LYS A 370 8.68 -18.86 23.01
CA LYS A 370 9.03 -19.73 21.87
C LYS A 370 8.17 -19.41 20.64
N LYS A 371 6.85 -19.24 20.81
CA LYS A 371 5.99 -18.85 19.69
C LYS A 371 6.23 -17.41 19.25
N ALA A 372 6.50 -16.50 20.19
CA ALA A 372 6.85 -15.12 19.85
C ALA A 372 8.10 -15.06 18.94
N HIS A 373 9.16 -15.80 19.31
CA HIS A 373 10.37 -15.91 18.50
C HIS A 373 10.08 -16.51 17.12
N LYS A 374 9.26 -17.57 17.05
CA LYS A 374 8.90 -18.22 15.78
C LYS A 374 8.23 -17.25 14.80
N TRP A 375 7.27 -16.44 15.26
CA TRP A 375 6.59 -15.46 14.41
C TRP A 375 7.56 -14.41 13.83
N LEU A 376 8.49 -13.90 14.65
CA LEU A 376 9.52 -12.97 14.17
C LEU A 376 10.51 -13.65 13.21
N GLY A 377 10.86 -14.91 13.46
CA GLY A 377 11.69 -15.71 12.56
C GLY A 377 11.03 -15.94 11.19
N GLU A 378 9.73 -16.23 11.15
CA GLU A 378 8.98 -16.45 9.91
C GLU A 378 9.03 -15.20 9.01
N VAL A 379 8.74 -14.01 9.54
CA VAL A 379 8.79 -12.78 8.73
C VAL A 379 10.20 -12.43 8.24
N MET A 380 11.24 -12.67 9.06
CA MET A 380 12.63 -12.44 8.68
C MET A 380 13.14 -13.42 7.60
N GLN A 381 12.54 -14.60 7.49
CA GLN A 381 12.83 -15.55 6.41
C GLN A 381 12.08 -15.20 5.13
N LEU A 382 10.83 -14.72 5.25
CA LEU A 382 9.99 -14.37 4.11
C LEU A 382 10.41 -13.06 3.43
N TYR A 383 10.85 -12.07 4.21
CA TYR A 383 11.16 -10.73 3.71
C TYR A 383 12.54 -10.29 4.16
N LYS A 384 13.24 -9.60 3.26
CA LYS A 384 14.52 -8.99 3.59
C LYS A 384 14.25 -7.74 4.44
N PRO A 385 14.76 -7.65 5.68
CA PRO A 385 14.56 -6.47 6.51
C PRO A 385 15.01 -5.20 5.78
N GLN A 386 14.25 -4.12 5.95
CA GLN A 386 14.59 -2.82 5.37
C GLN A 386 15.01 -1.86 6.49
N PRO A 387 16.16 -1.18 6.39
CA PRO A 387 16.66 -0.31 7.46
C PRO A 387 15.78 0.93 7.68
N ASN A 388 15.04 1.35 6.64
CA ASN A 388 14.21 2.54 6.63
C ASN A 388 12.82 2.31 7.27
N LEU A 389 12.41 1.05 7.47
CA LEU A 389 11.15 0.69 8.09
C LEU A 389 11.32 0.55 9.61
N LEU A 390 10.66 1.42 10.39
CA LEU A 390 10.72 1.35 11.86
C LEU A 390 10.17 0.03 12.41
N ILE A 391 9.21 -0.59 11.73
CA ILE A 391 8.68 -1.88 12.15
C ILE A 391 9.75 -2.99 12.11
N CYS A 392 10.67 -2.94 11.14
CA CYS A 392 11.81 -3.87 11.11
C CYS A 392 12.75 -3.65 12.30
N LYS A 393 12.98 -2.39 12.71
CA LYS A 393 13.72 -2.06 13.93
C LYS A 393 13.01 -2.62 15.16
N ALA A 394 11.72 -2.31 15.32
CA ALA A 394 10.90 -2.77 16.45
C ALA A 394 10.89 -4.31 16.56
N ALA A 395 10.69 -5.02 15.45
CA ALA A 395 10.73 -6.47 15.39
C ALA A 395 12.07 -7.05 15.81
N ARG A 396 13.18 -6.46 15.35
CA ARG A 396 14.52 -6.92 15.73
C ARG A 396 14.82 -6.64 17.20
N LEU A 397 14.43 -5.47 17.73
CA LEU A 397 14.57 -5.16 19.16
C LEU A 397 13.76 -6.11 20.04
N LEU A 398 12.50 -6.39 19.67
CA LEU A 398 11.65 -7.34 20.38
C LEU A 398 12.27 -8.75 20.35
N ASN A 399 12.88 -9.16 19.23
CA ASN A 399 13.57 -10.45 19.16
C ASN A 399 14.77 -10.54 20.13
N ILE A 400 15.53 -9.46 20.30
CA ILE A 400 16.64 -9.41 21.27
C ILE A 400 16.09 -9.47 22.71
N ILE A 401 14.98 -8.77 22.98
CA ILE A 401 14.28 -8.87 24.28
C ILE A 401 13.83 -10.31 24.54
N ILE A 402 13.29 -11.00 23.54
CA ILE A 402 12.87 -12.40 23.69
C ILE A 402 14.05 -13.30 24.06
N TYR A 403 15.21 -13.16 23.41
CA TYR A 403 16.42 -13.91 23.80
C TYR A 403 16.86 -13.61 25.24
N HIS A 404 16.77 -12.34 25.65
CA HIS A 404 17.03 -11.95 27.04
C HIS A 404 16.08 -12.65 28.01
N GLU A 405 14.76 -12.60 27.78
CA GLU A 405 13.77 -13.23 28.64
C GLU A 405 13.88 -14.77 28.64
N MET A 406 14.41 -15.39 27.58
CA MET A 406 14.72 -16.83 27.53
C MET A 406 15.98 -17.21 28.34
N GLY A 407 16.84 -16.25 28.66
CA GLY A 407 18.14 -16.50 29.32
C GLY A 407 19.27 -16.90 28.37
N ASP A 408 19.09 -16.73 27.05
CA ASP A 408 20.07 -17.11 26.01
C ASP A 408 21.17 -16.03 25.84
N ALA A 409 21.97 -15.83 26.90
CA ALA A 409 22.98 -14.77 26.99
C ALA A 409 24.00 -14.77 25.83
N ASP A 410 24.37 -15.96 25.36
CA ASP A 410 25.37 -16.16 24.31
C ASP A 410 24.94 -15.53 22.97
N TYR A 411 23.63 -15.52 22.70
CA TYR A 411 23.06 -14.97 21.47
C TYR A 411 22.87 -13.46 21.53
N ILE A 412 22.69 -12.87 22.71
CA ILE A 412 22.45 -11.42 22.85
C ILE A 412 23.60 -10.60 22.30
N SER A 413 24.83 -10.93 22.68
CA SER A 413 26.02 -10.20 22.20
C SER A 413 26.15 -10.27 20.67
N TYR A 414 25.83 -11.41 20.08
CA TYR A 414 25.81 -11.57 18.63
C TYR A 414 24.71 -10.74 17.98
N GLU A 415 23.48 -10.83 18.48
CA GLU A 415 22.32 -10.13 17.92
C GLU A 415 22.45 -8.61 18.02
N ILE A 416 23.00 -8.08 19.13
CA ILE A 416 23.27 -6.64 19.29
C ILE A 416 24.29 -6.15 18.24
N ARG A 417 25.36 -6.93 17.99
CA ARG A 417 26.33 -6.61 16.93
C ARG A 417 25.68 -6.65 15.56
N ALA A 418 24.87 -7.67 15.27
CA ALA A 418 24.15 -7.81 14.01
C ALA A 418 23.18 -6.63 13.78
N TYR A 419 22.41 -6.26 14.82
CA TYR A 419 21.51 -5.10 14.81
C TYR A 419 22.27 -3.81 14.50
N THR A 420 23.33 -3.54 15.27
CA THR A 420 24.16 -2.32 15.12
C THR A 420 24.74 -2.24 13.71
N ARG A 421 25.31 -3.34 13.19
CA ARG A 421 25.86 -3.37 11.83
C ARG A 421 24.81 -3.09 10.76
N PHE A 422 23.58 -3.56 10.98
CA PHE A 422 22.52 -3.44 9.99
C PHE A 422 21.88 -2.04 9.97
N PHE A 423 21.48 -1.52 11.14
CA PHE A 423 20.69 -0.29 11.27
C PHE A 423 21.50 0.98 11.56
N HIS A 424 22.72 0.91 12.10
CA HIS A 424 23.50 2.11 12.45
C HIS A 424 24.38 2.66 11.31
N ARG A 425 23.87 2.59 10.08
CA ARG A 425 24.54 3.14 8.89
C ARG A 425 24.55 4.67 8.94
N PRO A 426 25.50 5.36 8.28
CA PRO A 426 25.58 6.82 8.29
C PRO A 426 24.31 7.54 7.82
N GLN A 427 23.52 6.88 6.97
CA GLN A 427 22.30 7.41 6.37
C GLN A 427 21.04 7.13 7.21
N SER A 428 21.15 6.33 8.28
CA SER A 428 20.00 5.92 9.10
C SER A 428 20.06 6.60 10.46
N PRO A 429 19.04 7.38 10.85
CA PRO A 429 19.02 8.02 12.15
C PRO A 429 19.01 6.96 13.26
N ARG A 430 19.81 7.22 14.30
CA ARG A 430 19.90 6.37 15.48
C ARG A 430 18.97 6.92 16.55
N LEU A 431 17.95 6.14 16.91
CA LEU A 431 17.07 6.51 18.00
C LEU A 431 17.74 6.24 19.35
N GLN A 432 17.46 7.11 20.31
CA GLN A 432 17.93 6.98 21.67
C GLN A 432 17.33 5.76 22.36
N THR A 433 16.09 5.39 22.03
CA THR A 433 15.44 4.15 22.52
C THR A 433 16.27 2.92 22.15
N GLU A 434 16.74 2.81 20.90
CA GLU A 434 17.57 1.70 20.43
C GLU A 434 18.87 1.65 21.24
N THR A 435 19.55 2.79 21.36
CA THR A 435 20.84 2.89 22.04
C THR A 435 20.73 2.55 23.53
N ALA A 436 19.66 3.02 24.19
CA ALA A 436 19.40 2.75 25.60
C ALA A 436 19.13 1.26 25.85
N LEU A 437 18.27 0.65 25.02
CA LEU A 437 17.89 -0.75 25.14
C LEU A 437 19.09 -1.69 24.92
N LEU A 438 19.85 -1.49 23.84
CA LEU A 438 21.01 -2.33 23.55
C LEU A 438 22.08 -2.19 24.65
N LYS A 439 22.26 -0.99 25.21
CA LYS A 439 23.20 -0.78 26.32
C LYS A 439 22.72 -1.48 27.60
N LEU A 440 21.42 -1.44 27.91
CA LEU A 440 20.85 -2.15 29.06
C LEU A 440 21.10 -3.66 28.94
N LEU A 441 20.80 -4.23 27.77
CA LEU A 441 20.94 -5.66 27.50
C LEU A 441 22.41 -6.13 27.47
N GLN A 442 23.36 -5.25 27.14
CA GLN A 442 24.79 -5.54 27.30
C GLN A 442 25.22 -5.59 28.75
N LEU A 443 24.64 -4.74 29.61
CA LEU A 443 24.96 -4.71 31.05
C LEU A 443 24.30 -5.86 31.80
N SER A 444 23.10 -6.28 31.37
CA SER A 444 22.35 -7.40 31.93
C SER A 444 21.92 -8.35 30.81
N PRO A 445 22.75 -9.33 30.44
CA PRO A 445 22.42 -10.29 29.40
C PRO A 445 21.49 -11.41 29.86
N THR A 446 21.21 -11.54 31.16
CA THR A 446 20.21 -12.51 31.64
C THR A 446 19.25 -11.86 32.64
N PRO A 447 17.98 -12.31 32.73
CA PRO A 447 17.00 -11.74 33.65
C PRO A 447 17.37 -11.99 35.13
N ALA A 448 18.12 -13.06 35.39
CA ALA A 448 18.57 -13.43 36.74
C ALA A 448 19.64 -12.46 37.29
N LEU A 449 20.32 -11.71 36.42
CA LEU A 449 21.43 -10.84 36.79
C LEU A 449 20.89 -9.48 37.25
N LYS A 450 20.48 -9.39 38.52
CA LYS A 450 20.06 -8.10 39.11
C LYS A 450 21.20 -7.10 39.03
N LEU A 451 20.99 -6.05 38.22
CA LEU A 451 21.94 -4.97 38.08
C LEU A 451 22.10 -4.23 39.41
N ARG A 452 23.35 -4.06 39.87
CA ARG A 452 23.62 -3.18 41.02
C ARG A 452 23.36 -1.72 40.61
N PRO A 453 22.77 -0.88 41.49
CA PRO A 453 22.57 0.54 41.19
C PRO A 453 23.91 1.24 40.97
N THR A 454 24.31 1.40 39.71
CA THR A 454 25.52 2.13 39.33
C THR A 454 25.15 3.52 38.82
N ALA A 455 26.08 4.47 38.85
CA ALA A 455 25.89 5.79 38.23
C ALA A 455 25.50 5.69 36.75
N THR A 456 25.98 4.64 36.05
CA THR A 456 25.63 4.34 34.65
C THR A 456 24.15 4.00 34.48
N LEU A 457 23.56 3.24 35.42
CA LEU A 457 22.14 2.90 35.41
C LEU A 457 21.26 4.11 35.72
N LYS A 458 21.61 4.92 36.72
CA LYS A 458 20.87 6.16 37.02
C LYS A 458 20.80 7.09 35.80
N LYS A 459 21.94 7.32 35.14
CA LYS A 459 22.01 8.12 33.90
C LYS A 459 21.20 7.50 32.75
N LEU A 460 21.12 6.17 32.68
CA LEU A 460 20.32 5.49 31.67
C LEU A 460 18.82 5.66 31.94
N GLN A 461 18.41 5.59 33.21
CA GLN A 461 17.02 5.74 33.64
C GLN A 461 16.49 7.17 33.40
N GLU A 462 17.30 8.19 33.71
CA GLU A 462 17.00 9.59 33.36
C GLU A 462 16.79 9.79 31.85
N LYS A 463 17.60 9.12 31.02
CA LYS A 463 17.42 9.15 29.56
C LYS A 463 16.12 8.47 29.15
N ILE A 464 15.78 7.32 29.73
CA ILE A 464 14.55 6.57 29.44
C ILE A 464 13.31 7.41 29.73
N ASP A 465 13.33 8.22 30.79
CA ASP A 465 12.23 9.14 31.11
C ASP A 465 12.03 10.23 30.07
N GLN A 466 13.11 10.73 29.46
CA GLN A 466 13.06 11.76 28.42
C GLN A 466 12.52 11.22 27.08
N LEU A 467 12.71 9.93 26.78
CA LEU A 467 12.25 9.30 25.52
C LEU A 467 10.75 9.48 25.28
N LYS A 468 9.94 9.51 26.35
CA LYS A 468 8.47 9.60 26.21
C LYS A 468 8.00 10.98 25.71
N ASN A 469 8.85 12.01 25.82
CA ASN A 469 8.50 13.37 25.40
C ASN A 469 9.03 13.72 24.00
N ASP A 470 9.88 12.89 23.41
CA ASP A 470 10.43 13.12 22.06
C ASP A 470 9.50 12.53 21.00
N LYS A 471 8.96 13.41 20.13
CA LYS A 471 8.06 13.02 19.04
C LYS A 471 8.69 12.03 18.03
N TYR A 472 10.01 12.04 17.87
CA TYR A 472 10.71 11.12 16.97
C TYR A 472 10.83 9.73 17.60
N GLU A 473 11.12 9.67 18.90
CA GLU A 473 11.14 8.40 19.66
C GLU A 473 9.74 7.77 19.77
N GLN A 474 8.70 8.61 19.89
CA GLN A 474 7.31 8.14 19.89
C GLN A 474 6.94 7.31 18.65
N GLN A 475 7.55 7.57 17.50
CA GLN A 475 7.29 6.80 16.27
C GLN A 475 7.72 5.32 16.41
N LEU A 476 8.80 5.03 17.13
CA LEU A 476 9.22 3.65 17.43
C LEU A 476 8.42 3.08 18.62
N LEU A 477 8.22 3.89 19.67
CA LEU A 477 7.50 3.47 20.88
C LEU A 477 6.03 3.15 20.64
N ARG A 478 5.45 3.55 19.49
CA ARG A 478 4.08 3.18 19.08
C ARG A 478 3.87 1.67 18.98
N TYR A 479 4.90 0.94 18.61
CA TYR A 479 4.80 -0.51 18.38
C TYR A 479 4.85 -1.27 19.70
N PHE A 480 5.73 -0.87 20.61
CA PHE A 480 5.89 -1.47 21.94
C PHE A 480 6.53 -0.45 22.89
N ASP A 481 6.07 -0.39 24.14
CA ASP A 481 6.63 0.50 25.18
C ASP A 481 7.99 -0.04 25.66
N PHE A 482 9.00 0.05 24.80
CA PHE A 482 10.39 -0.33 25.12
C PHE A 482 10.88 0.42 26.35
N ALA A 483 10.51 1.70 26.49
CA ALA A 483 10.84 2.51 27.67
C ALA A 483 10.22 1.93 28.95
N GLY A 484 8.95 1.55 28.91
CA GLY A 484 8.26 0.88 30.01
C GLY A 484 8.83 -0.49 30.34
N TRP A 485 9.24 -1.27 29.34
CA TRP A 485 9.91 -2.55 29.55
C TRP A 485 11.28 -2.37 30.22
N MET A 486 12.11 -1.42 29.75
CA MET A 486 13.43 -1.15 30.32
C MET A 486 13.36 -0.73 31.79
N LYS A 487 12.30 -0.05 32.22
CA LYS A 487 12.12 0.39 33.63
C LYS A 487 11.91 -0.76 34.63
N LYS A 488 11.65 -1.98 34.15
CA LYS A 488 11.50 -3.16 35.03
C LYS A 488 12.84 -3.69 35.56
N TYR A 489 13.95 -3.26 34.95
CA TYR A 489 15.33 -3.63 35.27
C TYR A 489 16.11 -2.41 35.77
#